data_AF-A0A4Y1RBX7-F1
#
_entry.id   AF-A0A4Y1RBX7-F1
#
_cell.length_a   1.000
_cell.length_b   1.000
_cell.length_c   1.000
_cell.angle_alpha   90.00
_cell.angle_beta   90.00
_cell.angle_gamma   90.00
#
_symmetry.space_group_name_H-M   'P 1'
#
loop_
_entity.id
_entity.type
_entity.pdbx_description
1 polymer ?
#
loop_
_entity_poly.entity_id
_entity_poly.type
_entity_poly.pdbx_seq_one_letter_code
_entity_poly.pdbx_strand_id
1 'polypeptide(L)'
;MDHGVDQTVNVDVKRKKKERRRRSRGSGAPMLKHYWVAFFVVVSWVVNFRVLDASAGDADPLYRACVKQCGETGCVAQRCFPQCNFSSDGVSVDGPWYMQEPLYMQWKQWDCQSDCRYYCMLDRENKREATGHDPVKYHGKWPFKRVYGIQEPASVAFSVLNLAMHFHDSHSRSKV
;
A
#
# COMPACT_ATOMS: atom_id res chain seq x y z
N MET A 1 17.25 81.56 -38.69
CA MET A 1 15.87 81.04 -38.71
C MET A 1 15.98 79.55 -38.41
N ASP A 2 16.37 79.18 -37.19
CA ASP A 2 16.91 77.82 -36.93
C ASP A 2 16.55 77.29 -35.54
N HIS A 3 15.29 77.43 -35.12
CA HIS A 3 14.79 76.87 -33.85
C HIS A 3 13.68 75.81 -34.01
N GLY A 4 13.30 75.47 -35.25
CA GLY A 4 12.19 74.53 -35.52
C GLY A 4 12.58 73.06 -35.75
N VAL A 5 13.86 72.75 -35.97
CA VAL A 5 14.30 71.39 -36.36
C VAL A 5 14.60 70.49 -35.15
N ASP A 6 14.97 71.07 -34.01
CA ASP A 6 15.45 70.30 -32.85
C ASP A 6 14.33 69.62 -32.03
N GLN A 7 13.12 70.19 -32.05
CA GLN A 7 11.98 69.63 -31.30
C GLN A 7 11.36 68.41 -31.98
N THR A 8 11.29 68.37 -33.30
CA THR A 8 10.72 67.24 -34.07
C THR A 8 11.59 65.98 -33.97
N VAL A 9 12.91 66.13 -34.01
CA VAL A 9 13.85 65.00 -33.87
C VAL A 9 13.72 64.32 -32.50
N ASN A 10 13.55 65.10 -31.43
CA ASN A 10 13.44 64.56 -30.07
C ASN A 10 12.14 63.78 -29.82
N VAL A 11 11.02 64.21 -30.42
CA VAL A 11 9.72 63.52 -30.30
C VAL A 11 9.76 62.17 -31.01
N ASP A 12 10.38 62.09 -32.20
CA ASP A 12 10.51 60.84 -32.97
C ASP A 12 11.43 59.82 -32.31
N VAL A 13 12.55 60.27 -31.73
CA VAL A 13 13.45 59.40 -30.94
C VAL A 13 12.73 58.81 -29.74
N LYS A 14 11.91 59.60 -29.04
CA LYS A 14 11.13 59.15 -27.88
C LYS A 14 10.03 58.15 -28.30
N ARG A 15 9.38 58.38 -29.44
CA ARG A 15 8.36 57.50 -30.01
C ARG A 15 8.97 56.16 -30.44
N LYS A 16 10.09 56.14 -31.16
CA LYS A 16 10.82 54.90 -31.50
C LYS A 16 11.35 54.14 -30.28
N LYS A 17 11.82 54.83 -29.24
CA LYS A 17 12.27 54.18 -27.99
C LYS A 17 11.11 53.53 -27.23
N LYS A 18 9.91 54.14 -27.26
CA LYS A 18 8.67 53.57 -26.69
C LYS A 18 8.15 52.38 -27.52
N GLU A 19 8.23 52.46 -28.84
CA GLU A 19 7.92 51.37 -29.78
C GLU A 19 8.83 50.14 -29.56
N ARG A 20 10.15 50.36 -29.45
CA ARG A 20 11.13 49.28 -29.17
C ARG A 20 10.92 48.65 -27.80
N ARG A 21 10.59 49.44 -26.76
CA ARG A 21 10.24 48.91 -25.42
C ARG A 21 8.93 48.11 -25.41
N ARG A 22 7.96 48.44 -26.26
CA ARG A 22 6.72 47.66 -26.40
C ARG A 22 6.95 46.33 -27.14
N ARG A 23 7.82 46.31 -28.17
CA ARG A 23 8.22 45.07 -28.87
C ARG A 23 8.98 44.08 -27.98
N SER A 24 9.81 44.57 -27.05
CA SER A 24 10.58 43.73 -26.12
C SER A 24 9.74 43.06 -25.02
N ARG A 25 8.48 43.48 -24.83
CA ARG A 25 7.58 42.93 -23.79
C ARG A 25 6.65 41.84 -24.32
N GLY A 26 6.78 41.47 -25.59
CA GLY A 26 6.03 40.41 -26.24
C GLY A 26 6.69 39.04 -26.08
N SER A 27 6.14 38.25 -25.17
CA SER A 27 5.95 36.80 -25.34
C SER A 27 7.17 35.92 -25.64
N GLY A 28 8.00 35.68 -24.61
CA GLY A 28 9.09 34.71 -24.67
C GLY A 28 9.05 33.64 -23.57
N ALA A 29 7.91 33.39 -22.91
CA ALA A 29 7.87 32.46 -21.78
C ALA A 29 6.55 31.67 -21.52
N PRO A 30 5.71 31.29 -22.51
CA PRO A 30 4.74 30.23 -22.25
C PRO A 30 5.45 28.86 -22.17
N MET A 31 6.43 28.61 -23.05
CA MET A 31 7.11 27.31 -23.14
C MET A 31 7.83 26.92 -21.85
N LEU A 32 8.61 27.82 -21.23
CA LEU A 32 9.37 27.52 -20.01
C LEU A 32 8.47 27.19 -18.81
N LYS A 33 7.29 27.82 -18.73
CA LYS A 33 6.28 27.51 -17.71
C LYS A 33 5.64 26.15 -17.94
N HIS A 34 5.35 25.79 -19.19
CA HIS A 34 4.83 24.46 -19.52
C HIS A 34 5.86 23.36 -19.24
N TYR A 35 7.16 23.60 -19.48
CA TYR A 35 8.22 22.67 -19.11
C TYR A 35 8.37 22.50 -17.60
N TRP A 36 8.26 23.59 -16.82
CA TRP A 36 8.28 23.52 -15.35
C TRP A 36 7.05 22.78 -14.79
N VAL A 37 5.86 23.07 -15.32
CA VAL A 37 4.63 22.36 -14.93
C VAL A 37 4.73 20.87 -15.29
N ALA A 38 5.19 20.54 -16.51
CA ALA A 38 5.39 19.15 -16.93
C ALA A 38 6.44 18.45 -16.05
N PHE A 39 7.53 19.13 -15.68
CA PHE A 39 8.55 18.59 -14.78
C PHE A 39 7.96 18.30 -13.39
N PHE A 40 7.21 19.21 -12.78
CA PHE A 40 6.56 18.96 -11.49
C PHE A 40 5.50 17.86 -11.56
N VAL A 41 4.75 17.76 -12.68
CA VAL A 41 3.78 16.69 -12.90
C VAL A 41 4.50 15.34 -13.02
N VAL A 42 5.57 15.25 -13.82
CA VAL A 42 6.37 14.02 -13.98
C VAL A 42 7.05 13.62 -12.68
N VAL A 43 7.69 14.57 -11.97
CA VAL A 43 8.32 14.30 -10.67
C VAL A 43 7.26 13.85 -9.67
N SER A 44 6.12 14.55 -9.57
CA SER A 44 5.01 14.16 -8.71
C SER A 44 4.45 12.78 -9.06
N TRP A 45 4.38 12.44 -10.35
CA TRP A 45 3.94 11.12 -10.80
C TRP A 45 4.97 10.04 -10.45
N VAL A 46 6.26 10.33 -10.56
CA VAL A 46 7.36 9.42 -10.17
C VAL A 46 7.44 9.23 -8.65
N VAL A 47 7.24 10.28 -7.84
CA VAL A 47 7.21 10.14 -6.37
C VAL A 47 5.90 9.58 -5.83
N ASN A 48 4.77 9.77 -6.53
CA ASN A 48 3.48 9.13 -6.21
C ASN A 48 3.31 7.76 -6.85
N PHE A 49 4.20 7.35 -7.77
CA PHE A 49 4.39 5.96 -8.14
C PHE A 49 5.08 5.29 -6.96
N ARG A 50 4.28 5.12 -5.90
CA ARG A 50 4.63 4.40 -4.68
C ARG A 50 5.36 3.15 -5.12
N VAL A 51 6.58 3.00 -4.63
CA VAL A 51 7.22 1.70 -4.53
C VAL A 51 6.16 0.78 -3.96
N LEU A 52 5.64 -0.12 -4.80
CA LEU A 52 4.87 -1.26 -4.33
C LEU A 52 5.91 -2.08 -3.58
N ASP A 53 6.11 -1.75 -2.31
CA ASP A 53 6.90 -2.56 -1.38
C ASP A 53 6.14 -3.88 -1.26
N ALA A 54 6.35 -4.76 -2.24
CA ALA A 54 6.11 -6.17 -2.09
C ALA A 54 6.96 -6.58 -0.90
N SER A 55 6.31 -7.12 0.13
CA SER A 55 6.98 -7.50 1.36
C SER A 55 8.17 -8.42 1.04
N ALA A 56 9.26 -8.35 1.80
CA ALA A 56 10.44 -9.19 1.53
C ALA A 56 10.09 -10.69 1.43
N GLY A 57 9.10 -11.15 2.20
CA GLY A 57 8.55 -12.51 2.11
C GLY A 57 7.77 -12.80 0.82
N ASP A 58 7.17 -11.80 0.17
CA ASP A 58 6.44 -11.95 -1.11
C ASP A 58 7.36 -12.03 -2.32
N ALA A 59 8.62 -11.61 -2.18
CA ALA A 59 9.67 -11.81 -3.16
C ALA A 59 10.30 -13.21 -3.08
N ASP A 60 10.06 -13.95 -1.99
CA ASP A 60 10.66 -15.28 -1.78
C ASP A 60 10.13 -16.29 -2.83
N PRO A 61 11.00 -16.86 -3.68
CA PRO A 61 10.57 -17.80 -4.71
C PRO A 61 9.98 -19.09 -4.14
N LEU A 62 10.42 -19.51 -2.94
CA LEU A 62 9.87 -20.70 -2.28
C LEU A 62 8.45 -20.46 -1.78
N TYR A 63 8.17 -19.25 -1.27
CA TYR A 63 6.82 -18.85 -0.91
C TYR A 63 5.90 -18.81 -2.13
N ARG A 64 6.34 -18.19 -3.23
CA ARG A 64 5.56 -18.14 -4.48
C ARG A 64 5.29 -19.54 -5.05
N ALA A 65 6.30 -20.41 -5.04
CA ALA A 65 6.15 -21.79 -5.48
C ALA A 65 5.13 -22.55 -4.61
N CYS A 66 5.19 -22.40 -3.29
CA CYS A 66 4.22 -23.01 -2.38
C CYS A 66 2.80 -22.53 -2.64
N VAL A 67 2.57 -21.22 -2.80
CA VAL A 67 1.23 -20.68 -3.03
C VAL A 67 0.68 -21.17 -4.38
N LYS A 68 1.53 -21.22 -5.41
CA LYS A 68 1.14 -21.75 -6.72
C LYS A 68 0.79 -23.24 -6.63
N GLN A 69 1.65 -24.03 -6.00
CA GLN A 69 1.44 -25.46 -5.81
C GLN A 69 0.16 -25.72 -5.01
N CYS A 70 -0.07 -24.99 -3.93
CA CYS A 70 -1.29 -25.11 -3.12
C CYS A 70 -2.56 -24.75 -3.91
N GLY A 71 -2.49 -23.78 -4.84
CA GLY A 71 -3.61 -23.48 -5.73
C GLY A 71 -3.94 -24.60 -6.72
N GLU A 72 -2.94 -25.42 -7.08
CA GLU A 72 -3.09 -26.55 -8.01
C GLU A 72 -3.44 -27.86 -7.28
N THR A 73 -2.78 -28.15 -6.15
CA THR A 73 -2.95 -29.40 -5.39
C THR A 73 -3.97 -29.30 -4.27
N GLY A 74 -4.33 -28.08 -3.86
CA GLY A 74 -5.17 -27.82 -2.70
C GLY A 74 -4.52 -28.17 -1.35
N CYS A 75 -3.22 -28.42 -1.29
CA CYS A 75 -2.55 -28.88 -0.07
C CYS A 75 -1.25 -28.10 0.23
N VAL A 76 -1.01 -27.85 1.53
CA VAL A 76 0.27 -27.35 2.07
C VAL A 76 0.80 -28.35 3.09
N ALA A 77 1.96 -28.93 2.81
CA ALA A 77 2.57 -29.99 3.64
C ALA A 77 1.59 -31.15 3.91
N GLN A 78 1.13 -31.34 5.14
CA GLN A 78 0.17 -32.40 5.52
C GLN A 78 -1.28 -31.93 5.61
N ARG A 79 -1.55 -30.65 5.30
CA ARG A 79 -2.88 -30.04 5.44
C ARG A 79 -3.45 -29.79 4.06
N CYS A 80 -4.61 -30.38 3.79
CA CYS A 80 -5.33 -30.22 2.54
C CYS A 80 -6.63 -29.46 2.76
N PHE A 81 -6.94 -28.58 1.81
CA PHE A 81 -8.11 -27.71 1.80
C PHE A 81 -9.10 -28.26 0.78
N PRO A 82 -10.18 -28.94 1.21
CA PRO A 82 -11.19 -29.45 0.27
C PRO A 82 -11.84 -28.33 -0.55
N GLN A 83 -11.87 -27.09 -0.02
CA GLN A 83 -12.33 -25.89 -0.73
C GLN A 83 -11.42 -25.46 -1.89
N CYS A 84 -10.18 -25.95 -1.95
CA CYS A 84 -9.23 -25.67 -3.02
C CYS A 84 -9.26 -26.70 -4.16
N ASN A 85 -9.98 -27.82 -4.01
CA ASN A 85 -10.00 -28.86 -5.03
C ASN A 85 -11.00 -28.48 -6.14
N PHE A 86 -10.52 -27.71 -7.12
CA PHE A 86 -11.29 -27.26 -8.28
C PHE A 86 -11.19 -28.25 -9.47
N SER A 87 -10.43 -29.34 -9.37
CA SER A 87 -10.14 -30.24 -10.49
C SER A 87 -11.28 -31.20 -10.80
N SER A 88 -12.10 -30.80 -11.79
CA SER A 88 -12.48 -31.49 -13.04
C SER A 88 -12.85 -32.98 -13.12
N ASP A 89 -12.92 -33.77 -12.06
CA ASP A 89 -13.42 -35.15 -12.14
C ASP A 89 -14.73 -35.31 -11.37
N GLY A 90 -15.82 -35.05 -12.09
CA GLY A 90 -17.17 -35.33 -11.66
C GLY A 90 -17.72 -34.27 -10.73
N VAL A 91 -18.70 -33.52 -11.24
CA VAL A 91 -19.80 -33.04 -10.41
C VAL A 91 -20.23 -34.21 -9.50
N SER A 92 -19.85 -34.18 -8.23
CA SER A 92 -20.56 -34.97 -7.24
C SER A 92 -21.95 -34.36 -7.18
N VAL A 93 -22.89 -35.02 -7.87
CA VAL A 93 -24.33 -34.69 -7.92
C VAL A 93 -24.97 -34.73 -6.51
N ASP A 94 -24.21 -35.09 -5.47
CA ASP A 94 -24.60 -35.09 -4.05
C ASP A 94 -24.24 -33.78 -3.29
N GLY A 95 -23.79 -32.74 -3.99
CA GLY A 95 -23.55 -31.43 -3.38
C GLY A 95 -24.86 -30.68 -3.10
N PRO A 96 -25.05 -30.06 -1.93
CA PRO A 96 -26.24 -29.25 -1.66
C PRO A 96 -26.43 -28.14 -2.70
N TRP A 97 -27.69 -27.86 -3.10
CA TRP A 97 -28.07 -26.94 -4.18
C TRP A 97 -27.42 -25.54 -4.14
N TYR A 98 -27.01 -25.07 -2.94
CA TYR A 98 -26.30 -23.80 -2.76
C TYR A 98 -24.88 -23.76 -3.35
N MET A 99 -24.31 -24.90 -3.73
CA MET A 99 -22.95 -24.98 -4.30
C MET A 99 -22.86 -24.50 -5.76
N GLN A 100 -23.99 -24.34 -6.45
CA GLN A 100 -24.06 -23.89 -7.85
C GLN A 100 -24.14 -22.36 -8.00
N GLU A 101 -24.27 -21.59 -6.92
CA GLU A 101 -24.34 -20.14 -7.00
C GLU A 101 -22.98 -19.52 -7.40
N PRO A 102 -22.96 -18.62 -8.41
CA PRO A 102 -21.71 -18.05 -8.91
C PRO A 102 -20.96 -17.23 -7.85
N LEU A 103 -21.67 -16.63 -6.89
CA LEU A 103 -21.08 -15.92 -5.76
C LEU A 103 -20.36 -16.88 -4.79
N TYR A 104 -20.91 -18.08 -4.60
CA TYR A 104 -20.34 -19.09 -3.71
C TYR A 104 -19.05 -19.68 -4.29
N MET A 105 -18.96 -19.86 -5.61
CA MET A 105 -17.71 -20.28 -6.27
C MET A 105 -16.60 -19.23 -6.15
N GLN A 106 -16.94 -17.95 -6.32
CA GLN A 106 -15.97 -16.85 -6.14
C GLN A 106 -15.44 -16.78 -4.71
N TRP A 107 -16.32 -16.96 -3.72
CA TRP A 107 -15.93 -17.03 -2.32
C TRP A 107 -14.97 -18.19 -2.03
N LYS A 108 -15.29 -19.41 -2.49
CA LYS A 108 -14.39 -20.56 -2.32
C LYS A 108 -13.00 -20.33 -2.93
N GLN A 109 -12.93 -19.70 -4.11
CA GLN A 109 -11.65 -19.38 -4.74
C GLN A 109 -10.85 -18.38 -3.90
N TRP A 110 -11.53 -17.38 -3.34
CA TRP A 110 -10.93 -16.40 -2.42
C TRP A 110 -10.46 -17.03 -1.12
N ASP A 111 -11.28 -17.87 -0.50
CA ASP A 111 -10.92 -18.61 0.71
C ASP A 111 -9.70 -19.49 0.45
N CYS A 112 -9.71 -20.28 -0.63
CA CYS A 112 -8.57 -21.10 -1.03
C CYS A 112 -7.29 -20.28 -1.19
N GLN A 113 -7.35 -19.15 -1.92
CA GLN A 113 -6.18 -18.31 -2.13
C GLN A 113 -5.68 -17.68 -0.82
N SER A 114 -6.60 -17.33 0.09
CA SER A 114 -6.25 -16.78 1.39
C SER A 114 -5.59 -17.83 2.30
N ASP A 115 -6.13 -19.06 2.32
CA ASP A 115 -5.60 -20.20 3.08
C ASP A 115 -4.20 -20.57 2.57
N CYS A 116 -4.03 -20.76 1.27
CA CYS A 116 -2.73 -21.07 0.68
C CYS A 116 -1.66 -20.03 1.04
N ARG A 117 -1.99 -18.72 0.97
CA ARG A 117 -1.05 -17.65 1.38
C ARG A 117 -0.68 -17.75 2.85
N TYR A 118 -1.65 -17.98 3.73
CA TYR A 118 -1.42 -18.06 5.17
C TYR A 118 -0.57 -19.28 5.55
N TYR A 119 -0.92 -20.47 5.06
CA TYR A 119 -0.20 -21.69 5.43
C TYR A 119 1.18 -21.79 4.79
N CYS A 120 1.37 -21.29 3.56
CA CYS A 120 2.69 -21.20 2.95
C CYS A 120 3.61 -20.22 3.68
N MET A 121 3.07 -19.11 4.19
CA MET A 121 3.80 -18.19 5.05
C MET A 121 4.25 -18.91 6.33
N LEU A 122 3.32 -19.61 7.00
CA LEU A 122 3.61 -20.32 8.25
C LEU A 122 4.64 -21.44 8.07
N ASP A 123 4.53 -22.24 7.01
CA ASP A 123 5.51 -23.29 6.67
C ASP A 123 6.90 -22.70 6.43
N ARG A 124 6.97 -21.55 5.73
CA ARG A 124 8.24 -20.88 5.46
C ARG A 124 8.90 -20.37 6.74
N GLU A 125 8.12 -19.77 7.64
CA GLU A 125 8.63 -19.32 8.94
C GLU A 125 9.04 -20.47 9.84
N ASN A 126 8.28 -21.58 9.89
CA ASN A 126 8.70 -22.78 10.62
C ASN A 126 10.05 -23.31 10.12
N LYS A 127 10.29 -23.28 8.80
CA LYS A 127 11.59 -23.67 8.21
C LYS A 127 12.71 -22.68 8.56
N ARG A 128 12.43 -21.38 8.57
CA ARG A 128 13.40 -20.34 8.99
C ARG A 128 13.77 -20.50 10.47
N GLU A 129 12.77 -20.70 11.34
CA GLU A 129 12.97 -20.94 12.77
C GLU A 129 13.82 -22.20 13.02
N ALA A 130 13.54 -23.29 12.30
CA ALA A 130 14.34 -24.51 12.39
C ALA A 130 15.82 -24.31 11.96
N THR A 131 16.08 -23.31 11.11
CA THR A 131 17.42 -22.95 10.64
C THR A 131 18.03 -21.80 11.45
N GLY A 132 17.29 -21.22 12.40
CA GLY A 132 17.73 -20.09 13.22
C GLY A 132 17.78 -18.74 12.49
N HIS A 133 17.03 -18.56 11.39
CA HIS A 133 16.95 -17.29 10.67
C HIS A 133 15.92 -16.35 11.27
N ASP A 134 16.17 -15.04 11.15
CA ASP A 134 15.24 -14.00 11.59
C ASP A 134 13.90 -14.05 10.82
N PRO A 135 12.77 -13.75 11.49
CA PRO A 135 11.46 -13.75 10.86
C PRO A 135 11.36 -12.65 9.80
N VAL A 136 10.56 -12.91 8.76
CA VAL A 136 10.40 -11.99 7.62
C VAL A 136 8.96 -11.51 7.52
N LYS A 137 8.76 -10.27 7.07
CA LYS A 137 7.43 -9.70 6.83
C LYS A 137 6.80 -10.26 5.54
N TYR A 138 5.52 -10.60 5.55
CA TYR A 138 4.74 -11.04 4.36
C TYR A 138 3.44 -10.24 4.23
N HIS A 139 3.05 -9.81 3.03
CA HIS A 139 1.81 -9.06 2.77
C HIS A 139 1.56 -7.90 3.77
N GLY A 140 2.61 -7.18 4.17
CA GLY A 140 2.46 -6.09 5.14
C GLY A 140 2.37 -6.52 6.62
N LYS A 141 2.30 -7.82 6.91
CA LYS A 141 2.09 -8.40 8.24
C LYS A 141 3.35 -9.13 8.72
N TRP A 142 3.62 -9.06 10.02
CA TRP A 142 4.64 -9.87 10.66
C TRP A 142 4.05 -11.23 11.07
N PRO A 143 4.74 -12.34 10.82
CA PRO A 143 4.37 -13.65 11.32
C PRO A 143 4.75 -13.71 12.80
N PHE A 144 4.05 -12.95 13.63
CA PHE A 144 4.13 -13.17 15.06
C PHE A 144 3.47 -14.52 15.32
N LYS A 145 4.28 -15.56 15.52
CA LYS A 145 3.81 -16.75 16.24
C LYS A 145 3.12 -16.22 17.49
N ARG A 146 1.87 -16.60 17.74
CA ARG A 146 1.15 -16.15 18.94
C ARG A 146 1.85 -16.75 20.16
N VAL A 147 2.93 -16.11 20.60
CA VAL A 147 3.65 -16.42 21.83
C VAL A 147 2.68 -16.03 22.95
N TYR A 148 1.90 -17.02 23.42
CA TYR A 148 0.96 -16.98 24.55
C TYR A 148 -0.46 -16.43 24.38
N GLY A 149 -1.06 -16.43 23.19
CA GLY A 149 -2.53 -16.25 23.07
C GLY A 149 -3.10 -14.90 23.55
N ILE A 150 -2.28 -13.94 23.99
CA ILE A 150 -2.71 -12.62 24.43
C ILE A 150 -2.36 -11.63 23.32
N GLN A 151 -3.39 -11.24 22.58
CA GLN A 151 -3.32 -10.16 21.62
C GLN A 151 -3.49 -8.87 22.46
N GLU A 152 -2.36 -8.25 22.83
CA GLU A 152 -2.22 -7.03 23.64
C GLU A 152 -2.04 -7.20 25.16
N PRO A 153 -0.90 -7.74 25.62
CA PRO A 153 -0.57 -7.75 27.06
C PRO A 153 -0.48 -6.35 27.67
N ALA A 154 -0.13 -5.34 26.86
CA ALA A 154 -0.03 -3.95 27.31
C ALA A 154 -1.41 -3.32 27.63
N SER A 155 -2.45 -3.59 26.83
CA SER A 155 -3.79 -3.01 27.08
C SER A 155 -4.50 -3.69 28.24
N VAL A 156 -4.29 -5.00 28.45
CA VAL A 156 -4.75 -5.72 29.65
C VAL A 156 -4.07 -5.17 30.91
N ALA A 157 -2.75 -4.99 30.88
CA ALA A 157 -2.02 -4.41 32.00
C ALA A 157 -2.49 -2.98 32.31
N PHE A 158 -2.72 -2.16 31.28
CA PHE A 158 -3.22 -0.80 31.44
C PHE A 158 -4.65 -0.77 32.01
N SER A 159 -5.52 -1.69 31.61
CA SER A 159 -6.88 -1.82 32.16
C SER A 159 -6.87 -2.21 33.65
N VAL A 160 -6.02 -3.18 34.04
CA VAL A 160 -5.86 -3.58 35.45
C VAL A 160 -5.31 -2.42 36.29
N LEU A 161 -4.33 -1.67 35.78
CA LEU A 161 -3.80 -0.50 36.46
C LEU A 161 -4.85 0.61 36.63
N ASN A 162 -5.68 0.85 35.60
CA ASN A 162 -6.77 1.82 35.70
C ASN A 162 -7.80 1.40 36.75
N LEU A 163 -8.16 0.11 36.79
CA LEU A 163 -9.06 -0.44 37.79
C LEU A 163 -8.48 -0.33 39.21
N ALA A 164 -7.19 -0.62 39.39
CA ALA A 164 -6.51 -0.51 40.68
C ALA A 164 -6.48 0.93 41.21
N MET A 165 -6.24 1.92 40.34
CA MET A 165 -6.29 3.34 40.70
C MET A 165 -7.69 3.76 41.13
N HIS A 166 -8.75 3.33 40.42
CA HIS A 166 -10.13 3.60 40.82
C HIS A 166 -10.52 2.92 42.14
N PHE A 167 -10.07 1.69 42.38
CA PHE A 167 -10.33 0.99 43.64
C PHE A 167 -9.64 1.68 44.82
N HIS A 168 -8.39 2.13 44.64
CA HIS A 168 -7.67 2.84 45.69
C HIS A 168 -8.31 4.19 46.02
N ASP A 169 -8.80 4.92 45.02
CA ASP A 169 -9.56 6.16 45.20
C ASP A 169 -10.90 5.92 45.94
N SER A 170 -11.63 4.84 45.62
CA SER A 170 -12.85 4.47 46.34
C SER A 170 -12.60 4.06 47.80
N HIS A 171 -11.45 3.44 48.10
CA HIS A 171 -11.07 3.08 49.47
C HIS A 171 -10.64 4.31 50.29
N SER A 172 -10.07 5.33 49.66
CA SER A 172 -9.75 6.61 50.32
C SER A 172 -11.00 7.43 50.68
N ARG A 173 -12.12 7.24 49.96
CA ARG A 173 -13.39 7.94 50.23
C ARG A 173 -14.26 7.30 51.32
N SER A 174 -13.96 6.07 51.77
CA SER A 174 -14.75 5.39 52.82
C SER A 174 -14.21 5.59 54.24
N LYS A 175 -13.13 6.38 54.43
CA LYS A 175 -12.52 6.70 55.73
C LYS A 175 -12.71 8.16 56.18
N VAL A 176 -13.55 8.94 55.49
CA VAL A 176 -13.99 10.28 55.91
C VAL A 176 -15.45 10.22 56.29
#